data_AF-A0A6B2XRJ4-F1
#
_entry.id   AF-A0A6B2XRJ4-F1
#
_cell.length_a   1.000
_cell.length_b   1.000
_cell.length_c   1.000
_cell.angle_alpha   90.00
_cell.angle_beta   90.00
_cell.angle_gamma   90.00
#
_symmetry.space_group_name_H-M   'P 1'
#
loop_
_entity.id
_entity.type
_entity.pdbx_description
1 polymer ?
#
loop_
_entity_poly.entity_id
_entity_poly.type
_entity_poly.pdbx_seq_one_letter_code
_entity_poly.pdbx_strand_id
1 'polypeptide(L)' 'MREDTKGCTFGVESQYVELAAEVFSLLADATRVRIVLALRDTELPVNALAEIVGKSPTAVS' A
#
# COMPACT_ATOMS: atom_id res chain seq x y z
N MET A 1 10.12 -37.49 1.96
CA MET A 1 9.11 -36.52 1.51
C MET A 1 9.77 -35.15 1.54
N ARG A 2 10.20 -34.61 0.40
CA ARG A 2 10.52 -33.18 0.27
C ARG A 2 9.41 -32.62 -0.59
N GLU A 3 8.44 -31.96 0.03
CA GLU A 3 7.43 -31.20 -0.70
C GLU A 3 8.17 -30.24 -1.61
N ASP A 4 7.80 -30.26 -2.90
CA ASP A 4 8.39 -29.49 -3.96
C ASP A 4 8.74 -28.08 -3.47
N THR A 5 10.03 -27.79 -3.35
CA THR A 5 10.51 -26.42 -3.33
C THR A 5 10.35 -25.91 -4.75
N LYS A 6 9.09 -25.69 -5.18
CA LYS A 6 8.80 -24.85 -6.33
C LYS A 6 9.31 -23.49 -5.92
N GLY A 7 10.56 -23.20 -6.28
CA GLY A 7 11.13 -21.88 -6.10
C GLY A 7 10.10 -20.91 -6.63
N CYS A 8 9.56 -20.07 -5.76
CA CYS A 8 8.75 -18.94 -6.18
C CYS A 8 9.66 -18.14 -7.10
N THR A 9 9.55 -18.37 -8.40
CA THR A 9 10.37 -17.64 -9.36
C THR A 9 9.71 -16.27 -9.44
N PHE A 10 10.37 -15.26 -8.87
CA PHE A 10 10.03 -13.85 -9.05
C PHE A 10 10.38 -13.38 -10.47
N GLY A 11 10.13 -14.23 -11.47
CA GLY A 11 10.32 -13.92 -12.87
C GLY A 11 9.22 -13.00 -13.37
N VAL A 12 9.44 -12.39 -14.54
CA VAL A 12 8.50 -11.43 -15.15
C VAL A 12 7.15 -12.04 -15.54
N GLU A 13 7.07 -13.37 -15.67
CA GLU A 13 5.83 -14.11 -15.95
C GLU A 13 5.15 -14.63 -14.66
N SER A 14 5.60 -14.19 -13.49
CA SER A 14 5.07 -14.64 -12.20
C SER A 14 3.73 -13.97 -11.88
N GLN A 15 2.84 -14.70 -11.21
CA GLN A 15 1.58 -14.15 -10.66
C GLN A 15 1.80 -12.93 -9.74
N TYR A 16 3.00 -12.78 -9.17
CA TYR A 16 3.34 -11.62 -8.34
C TYR A 16 3.41 -10.31 -9.13
N VAL A 17 3.55 -10.35 -10.45
CA VAL A 17 3.61 -9.13 -11.28
C VAL A 17 2.25 -8.43 -11.27
N GLU A 18 1.17 -9.16 -11.57
CA GLU A 18 -0.18 -8.60 -11.55
C GLU A 18 -0.57 -8.14 -10.14
N LEU A 19 -0.28 -8.97 -9.12
CA LEU A 19 -0.53 -8.59 -7.73
C LEU A 19 0.26 -7.33 -7.32
N ALA A 20 1.53 -7.23 -7.70
CA ALA A 20 2.34 -6.05 -7.41
C ALA A 20 1.81 -4.81 -8.14
N ALA A 21 1.40 -4.95 -9.40
CA ALA A 21 0.79 -3.87 -10.16
C ALA A 21 -0.50 -3.36 -9.49
N GLU A 22 -1.34 -4.26 -8.98
CA GLU A 22 -2.53 -3.92 -8.20
C GLU A 22 -2.14 -3.16 -6.91
N VAL A 23 -1.19 -3.66 -6.13
CA VAL A 23 -0.73 -2.99 -4.89
C VAL A 23 -0.15 -1.60 -5.20
N PHE A 24 0.66 -1.47 -6.26
CA PHE A 24 1.18 -0.17 -6.68
C PHE A 24 0.06 0.76 -7.15
N SER A 25 -0.99 0.26 -7.81
CA SER A 25 -2.15 1.07 -8.18
C SER A 25 -2.87 1.61 -6.93
N LEU A 26 -2.96 0.81 -5.86
CA LEU A 26 -3.48 1.22 -4.55
C LEU A 26 -2.59 2.25 -3.86
N LEU A 27 -1.34 2.43 -4.28
CA LEU A 27 -0.41 3.45 -3.75
C LEU A 27 -0.06 4.56 -4.75
N ALA A 28 -0.62 4.55 -5.97
CA ALA A 28 -0.27 5.48 -7.04
C ALA A 28 -0.78 6.93 -6.85
N ASP A 29 -1.17 7.32 -5.63
CA ASP A 29 -1.59 8.68 -5.29
C ASP A 29 -0.82 9.20 -4.09
N ALA A 30 -0.35 10.45 -4.19
CA ALA A 30 0.46 11.07 -3.16
C ALA A 30 -0.27 11.23 -1.82
N THR A 31 -1.60 11.37 -1.80
CA THR A 31 -2.39 11.44 -0.57
C THR A 31 -2.36 10.09 0.15
N ARG A 32 -2.59 9.00 -0.57
CA ARG A 32 -2.51 7.63 -0.04
C ARG A 32 -1.12 7.31 0.53
N VAL A 33 -0.06 7.67 -0.20
CA VAL A 33 1.33 7.49 0.29
C VAL A 33 1.59 8.29 1.57
N ARG A 34 1.15 9.56 1.64
CA ARG A 34 1.30 10.38 2.84
C ARG A 34 0.55 9.81 4.05
N ILE A 35 -0.65 9.27 3.86
CA ILE A 35 -1.43 8.61 4.93
C ILE A 35 -0.67 7.40 5.47
N VAL A 36 -0.16 6.53 4.59
CA VAL A 36 0.64 5.35 5.00
C VAL A 36 1.87 5.77 5.80
N LEU A 37 2.57 6.82 5.37
CA LEU A 37 3.74 7.33 6.09
C LEU A 37 3.38 7.94 7.44
N ALA A 38 2.25 8.65 7.55
CA ALA A 38 1.78 9.22 8.80
C ALA A 38 1.42 8.15 9.84
N LEU A 39 0.86 7.03 9.39
CA LEU A 39 0.46 5.89 10.24
C LEU A 39 1.61 4.95 10.61
N ARG A 40 2.82 5.16 10.06
CA ARG A 40 3.96 4.28 10.29
C ARG A 40 4.37 4.20 11.77
N ASP A 41 4.33 5.34 12.46
CA ASP A 41 4.86 5.46 13.81
C ASP A 41 3.77 5.36 14.89
N THR A 42 2.54 5.79 14.57
CA THR A 42 1.40 5.77 15.50
C THR A 42 0.06 5.73 14.77
N GLU A 43 -0.97 5.19 15.43
CA GLU A 43 -2.35 5.37 15.02
C GLU A 43 -2.76 6.84 15.16
N LEU A 44 -3.52 7.35 14.18
CA LEU A 44 -3.97 8.74 14.12
C LEU A 44 -5.47 8.80 13.80
N PRO A 45 -6.22 9.77 14.38
CA PRO A 45 -7.59 10.01 14.01
C PRO A 45 -7.70 10.60 12.60
N VAL A 46 -8.81 10.34 11.90
CA VAL A 46 -9.06 10.78 10.52
C VAL A 46 -8.89 12.30 10.34
N ASN A 47 -9.30 13.09 11.33
CA ASN A 47 -9.13 14.55 11.28
C ASN A 47 -7.65 14.97 11.27
N ALA A 48 -6.79 14.28 12.04
CA ALA A 48 -5.36 14.58 12.04
C ALA A 48 -4.72 14.19 10.69
N LEU A 49 -5.16 13.08 10.09
CA LEU A 49 -4.71 12.69 8.74
C LEU A 49 -5.11 13.74 7.70
N ALA A 50 -6.34 14.25 7.77
CA ALA A 50 -6.84 15.30 6.89
C ALA A 50 -5.99 16.58 6.95
N GLU A 51 -5.59 16.98 8.16
CA GLU A 51 -4.67 18.10 8.38
C GLU A 51 -3.28 17.84 7.77
N ILE A 52 -2.70 16.66 8.01
CA ILE A 52 -1.38 16.26 7.48
C ILE A 52 -1.36 16.31 5.95
N VAL A 53 -2.42 15.86 5.28
CA VAL A 53 -2.47 15.84 3.81
C VAL A 53 -3.03 17.12 3.18
N GLY A 54 -3.51 18.07 3.99
CA GLY A 54 -4.12 19.32 3.51
C GLY A 54 -5.41 19.09 2.72
N LYS A 55 -6.25 18.14 3.13
CA LYS A 55 -7.51 17.77 2.47
C LYS A 55 -8.67 17.80 3.47
N SER A 56 -9.91 17.75 2.96
CA SER A 56 -11.08 17.59 3.83
C SER A 56 -11.11 16.18 4.46
N PRO A 57 -11.74 16.00 5.64
CA PRO A 57 -11.91 14.67 6.23
C PRO A 57 -12.61 13.66 5.29
N THR A 58 -13.54 14.13 4.46
CA THR A 58 -14.21 13.30 3.45
C THR A 58 -13.29 12.78 2.34
N ALA A 59 -12.17 13.47 2.07
CA ALA A 59 -11.21 13.06 1.06
C ALA A 59 -10.19 12.03 1.59
N VAL A 60 -10.21 11.75 2.89
CA VAL A 60 -9.34 10.76 3.56
C VAL A 60 -10.14 9.66 4.27
N SER A 61 -11.45 9.58 4.03
CA SER A 61 -12.38 8.63 4.67
C SER A 61 -12.63 7.39 3.84
#